data_AF-A0A1H3LHP3-F1
#
_entry.id   AF-A0A1H3LHP3-F1
#
_cell.length_a   1.000
_cell.length_b   1.000
_cell.length_c   1.000
_cell.angle_alpha   90.00
_cell.angle_beta   90.00
_cell.angle_gamma   90.00
#
_symmetry.space_group_name_H-M   'P 1'
#
loop_
_entity.id
_entity.type
_entity.pdbx_description
1 polymer ?
#
loop_
_entity_poly.entity_id
_entity_poly.type
_entity_poly.pdbx_seq_one_letter_code
_entity_poly.pdbx_strand_id
1 'polypeptide(L)'
;MRSAKLDQVCAAAVDLAREAITEVDSAEVGAHLDVVAEGERLVTHYFACEMPGYRGWRWAVTVTRVSRSKHVTVCETVLLPGPDALLAPGWVPWQDRLQPGDLGVGDLLLTPADDDRLVPGYTLSDDPAVDEVTWELGLGRPRVMSKEGREETAQRWYDGDHGPDAAISSAAPPTARCVTCGFYLPLAGAMRQAFGVCGNMFAPDDGRAVSSDHGCGAHSEALAETASAEELPTVYDDGEVESVDD
;
A
#
# COMPACT_ATOMS: atom_id res chain seq x y z
N MET A 1 7.18 -19.11 -38.98
CA MET A 1 7.10 -20.59 -38.99
C MET A 1 5.95 -21.01 -39.89
N ARG A 2 6.13 -22.01 -40.78
CA ARG A 2 5.00 -22.58 -41.54
C ARG A 2 4.11 -23.32 -40.54
N SER A 3 2.81 -23.03 -40.55
CA SER A 3 1.82 -23.82 -39.80
C SER A 3 1.92 -25.29 -40.22
N ALA A 4 2.01 -26.20 -39.25
CA ALA A 4 2.07 -27.63 -39.52
C ALA A 4 0.77 -28.09 -40.20
N LYS A 5 0.86 -29.04 -41.13
CA LYS A 5 -0.33 -29.58 -41.78
C LYS A 5 -1.13 -30.38 -40.76
N LEU A 6 -2.38 -30.01 -40.55
CA LEU A 6 -3.29 -30.70 -39.65
C LEU A 6 -3.51 -32.17 -40.09
N ASP A 7 -3.14 -33.09 -39.21
CA ASP A 7 -3.36 -34.50 -39.41
C ASP A 7 -4.83 -34.86 -39.17
N GLN A 8 -5.52 -35.32 -40.20
CA GLN A 8 -6.97 -35.55 -40.15
C GLN A 8 -7.38 -36.70 -39.23
N VAL A 9 -6.49 -37.67 -38.99
CA VAL A 9 -6.81 -38.78 -38.08
C VAL A 9 -6.73 -38.30 -36.64
N CYS A 10 -5.69 -37.55 -36.29
CA CYS A 10 -5.58 -36.92 -34.97
C CYS A 10 -6.69 -35.87 -34.77
N ALA A 11 -6.97 -35.02 -35.76
CA ALA A 11 -8.02 -34.00 -35.65
C ALA A 11 -9.43 -34.56 -35.46
N ALA A 12 -9.68 -35.81 -35.90
CA ALA A 12 -10.94 -36.50 -35.67
C ALA A 12 -11.05 -37.16 -34.28
N ALA A 13 -9.97 -37.22 -33.50
CA ALA A 13 -9.91 -37.92 -32.22
C ALA A 13 -10.45 -37.08 -31.04
N VAL A 14 -11.55 -36.34 -31.26
CA VAL A 14 -12.14 -35.44 -30.26
C VAL A 14 -12.62 -36.20 -29.03
N ASP A 15 -13.28 -37.34 -29.21
CA ASP A 15 -13.82 -38.14 -28.10
C ASP A 15 -12.69 -38.72 -27.24
N LEU A 16 -11.67 -39.29 -27.88
CA LEU A 16 -10.45 -39.76 -27.19
C LEU A 16 -9.80 -38.63 -26.39
N ALA A 17 -9.68 -37.44 -26.98
CA ALA A 17 -9.08 -36.29 -26.32
C ALA A 17 -9.94 -35.81 -25.13
N ARG A 18 -11.27 -35.81 -25.27
CA ARG A 18 -12.19 -35.46 -24.17
C ARG A 18 -12.10 -36.47 -23.02
N GLU A 19 -12.12 -37.76 -23.34
CA GLU A 19 -12.03 -38.85 -22.35
C GLU A 19 -10.69 -38.87 -21.61
N ALA A 20 -9.65 -38.27 -22.19
CA ALA A 20 -8.34 -38.16 -21.57
C ALA A 20 -8.25 -37.09 -20.48
N ILE A 21 -9.26 -36.22 -20.33
CA ILE A 21 -9.36 -35.27 -19.24
C ILE A 21 -10.05 -35.99 -18.07
N THR A 22 -9.26 -36.42 -17.10
CA THR A 22 -9.70 -37.27 -15.98
C THR A 22 -9.55 -36.59 -14.62
N GLU A 23 -8.91 -35.42 -14.61
CA GLU A 23 -8.62 -34.62 -13.42
C GLU A 23 -9.87 -33.98 -12.80
N VAL A 24 -10.97 -33.96 -13.54
CA VAL A 24 -12.25 -33.34 -13.17
C VAL A 24 -13.43 -34.22 -13.56
N ASP A 25 -14.61 -33.88 -13.03
CA ASP A 25 -15.84 -34.47 -13.50
C ASP A 25 -16.08 -34.13 -14.98
N SER A 26 -16.58 -35.08 -15.75
CA SER A 26 -16.82 -34.89 -17.19
C SER A 26 -17.81 -33.75 -17.49
N ALA A 27 -18.66 -33.40 -16.53
CA ALA A 27 -19.56 -32.25 -16.60
C ALA A 27 -18.82 -30.90 -16.54
N GLU A 28 -17.60 -30.86 -16.00
CA GLU A 28 -16.76 -29.65 -15.92
C GLU A 28 -15.85 -29.47 -17.16
N VAL A 29 -15.90 -30.42 -18.09
CA VAL A 29 -15.26 -30.33 -19.41
C VAL A 29 -16.28 -29.84 -20.43
N GLY A 30 -16.23 -28.56 -20.77
CA GLY A 30 -17.19 -27.92 -21.66
C GLY A 30 -17.00 -28.27 -23.14
N ALA A 31 -17.52 -27.40 -24.02
CA ALA A 31 -17.49 -27.61 -25.47
C ALA A 31 -16.07 -27.77 -26.04
N HIS A 32 -15.93 -28.55 -27.12
CA HIS A 32 -14.71 -28.54 -27.93
C HIS A 32 -14.60 -27.20 -28.64
N LEU A 33 -13.49 -26.51 -28.44
CA LEU A 33 -13.28 -25.11 -28.86
C LEU A 33 -12.49 -25.03 -30.16
N ASP A 34 -11.38 -25.77 -30.23
CA ASP A 34 -10.44 -25.66 -31.34
C ASP A 34 -9.56 -26.90 -31.48
N VAL A 35 -8.92 -27.03 -32.63
CA VAL A 35 -7.96 -28.09 -32.93
C VAL A 35 -6.77 -27.50 -33.71
N VAL A 36 -5.57 -27.63 -33.14
CA VAL A 36 -4.37 -26.99 -33.67
C VAL A 36 -3.31 -28.04 -33.99
N ALA A 37 -2.64 -27.88 -35.14
CA ALA A 37 -1.50 -28.71 -35.50
C ALA A 37 -0.22 -28.16 -34.88
N GLU A 38 0.34 -28.88 -33.90
CA GLU A 38 1.60 -28.53 -33.24
C GLU A 38 2.82 -29.03 -34.03
N GLY A 39 2.63 -30.09 -34.82
CA GLY A 39 3.71 -30.73 -35.56
C GLY A 39 3.23 -31.83 -36.51
N GLU A 40 4.17 -32.60 -37.05
CA GLU A 40 3.83 -33.73 -37.92
C GLU A 40 3.12 -34.82 -37.12
N ARG A 41 1.83 -35.05 -37.40
CA ARG A 41 0.98 -36.01 -36.66
C ARG A 41 0.89 -35.71 -35.16
N LEU A 42 0.99 -34.44 -34.79
CA LEU A 42 0.84 -33.96 -33.42
C LEU A 42 -0.20 -32.83 -33.42
N VAL A 43 -1.28 -33.03 -32.67
CA VAL A 43 -2.46 -32.14 -32.68
C VAL A 43 -2.92 -31.90 -31.25
N THR A 44 -3.23 -30.64 -30.92
CA THR A 44 -3.82 -30.26 -29.63
C THR A 44 -5.30 -29.98 -29.81
N HIS A 45 -6.15 -30.65 -29.02
CA HIS A 45 -7.57 -30.34 -28.89
C HIS A 45 -7.78 -29.42 -27.70
N TYR A 46 -8.52 -28.33 -27.90
CA TYR A 46 -8.91 -27.43 -26.83
C TYR A 46 -10.37 -27.64 -26.43
N PHE A 47 -10.65 -27.68 -25.14
CA PHE A 47 -12.01 -27.75 -24.58
C PHE A 47 -12.21 -26.64 -23.55
N ALA A 48 -13.43 -26.11 -23.44
CA ALA A 48 -13.75 -25.15 -22.39
C ALA A 48 -13.60 -25.78 -21.00
N CYS A 49 -13.11 -25.00 -20.03
CA CYS A 49 -13.12 -25.38 -18.62
C CYS A 49 -14.35 -24.76 -17.94
N GLU A 50 -15.22 -25.59 -17.35
CA GLU A 50 -16.42 -25.13 -16.64
C GLU A 50 -16.26 -25.20 -15.10
N MET A 51 -15.05 -25.51 -14.61
CA MET A 51 -14.75 -25.49 -13.19
C MET A 51 -14.94 -24.09 -12.57
N PRO A 52 -15.57 -23.98 -11.40
CA PRO A 52 -15.60 -22.74 -10.63
C PRO A 52 -14.18 -22.19 -10.38
N GLY A 53 -13.99 -20.89 -10.64
CA GLY A 53 -12.69 -20.22 -10.46
C GLY A 53 -11.76 -20.24 -11.68
N TYR A 54 -12.00 -21.09 -12.68
CA TYR A 54 -11.20 -21.21 -13.90
C TYR A 54 -11.84 -20.52 -15.11
N ARG A 55 -12.50 -19.38 -14.88
CA ARG A 55 -13.14 -18.60 -15.95
C ARG A 55 -12.13 -18.25 -17.04
N GLY A 56 -12.47 -18.59 -18.29
CA GLY A 56 -11.63 -18.31 -19.46
C GLY A 56 -10.46 -19.27 -19.65
N TRP A 57 -10.29 -20.27 -18.77
CA TRP A 57 -9.32 -21.35 -18.96
C TRP A 57 -9.87 -22.42 -19.89
N ARG A 58 -8.95 -23.20 -20.48
CA ARG A 58 -9.26 -24.26 -21.42
C ARG A 58 -8.37 -25.46 -21.18
N TRP A 59 -8.95 -26.65 -21.29
CA TRP A 59 -8.19 -27.89 -21.35
C TRP A 59 -7.51 -27.99 -22.71
N ALA A 60 -6.25 -28.39 -22.73
CA ALA A 60 -5.48 -28.67 -23.92
C ALA A 60 -5.03 -30.13 -23.85
N VAL A 61 -5.44 -30.92 -24.83
CA VAL A 61 -5.12 -32.35 -24.90
C VAL A 61 -4.36 -32.60 -26.19
N THR A 62 -3.07 -32.90 -26.04
CA THR A 62 -2.20 -33.18 -27.18
C THR A 62 -2.30 -34.66 -27.51
N VAL A 63 -2.59 -34.97 -28.77
CA VAL A 63 -2.68 -36.33 -29.29
C VAL A 63 -1.71 -36.52 -30.46
N THR A 64 -1.26 -37.75 -30.63
CA THR A 64 -0.35 -38.13 -31.70
C THR A 64 -0.68 -39.49 -32.29
N ARG A 65 -0.08 -39.82 -33.43
CA ARG A 65 -0.10 -41.18 -34.00
C ARG A 65 1.19 -41.51 -34.70
N VAL A 66 1.57 -42.78 -34.67
CA VAL A 66 2.70 -43.29 -35.45
C VAL A 66 2.39 -43.30 -36.96
N SER A 67 3.44 -43.18 -37.78
CA SER A 67 3.28 -43.13 -39.24
C SER A 67 2.54 -44.35 -39.79
N ARG A 68 1.65 -44.12 -40.78
CA ARG A 68 0.76 -45.11 -41.41
C ARG A 68 -0.27 -45.79 -40.49
N SER A 69 -0.21 -45.60 -39.17
CA SER A 69 -1.24 -46.08 -38.25
C SER A 69 -2.44 -45.13 -38.21
N LYS A 70 -3.63 -45.69 -37.97
CA LYS A 70 -4.85 -44.94 -37.64
C LYS A 70 -5.12 -44.88 -36.13
N HIS A 71 -4.28 -45.55 -35.32
CA HIS A 71 -4.40 -45.54 -33.88
C HIS A 71 -3.79 -44.26 -33.31
N VAL A 72 -4.61 -43.46 -32.64
CA VAL A 72 -4.23 -42.20 -32.00
C VAL A 72 -4.00 -42.45 -30.51
N THR A 73 -2.98 -41.83 -29.94
CA THR A 73 -2.60 -41.90 -28.53
C THR A 73 -2.53 -40.50 -27.94
N VAL A 74 -2.79 -40.37 -26.64
CA VAL A 74 -2.68 -39.11 -25.89
C VAL A 74 -1.24 -38.91 -25.44
N CYS A 75 -0.72 -37.70 -25.59
CA CYS A 75 0.60 -37.28 -25.12
C CYS A 75 0.52 -36.63 -23.74
N GLU A 76 -0.36 -35.65 -23.57
CA GLU A 76 -0.54 -34.89 -22.34
C GLU A 76 -1.94 -34.28 -22.28
N THR A 77 -2.39 -34.02 -21.05
CA THR A 77 -3.55 -33.22 -20.72
C THR A 77 -3.08 -32.09 -19.81
N VAL A 78 -3.38 -30.84 -20.16
CA VAL A 78 -2.99 -29.67 -19.37
C VAL A 78 -4.10 -28.63 -19.37
N LEU A 79 -4.29 -27.96 -18.24
CA LEU A 79 -5.18 -26.81 -18.14
C LEU A 79 -4.39 -25.52 -18.39
N LEU A 80 -4.77 -24.77 -19.42
CA LEU A 80 -4.06 -23.56 -19.84
C LEU A 80 -4.98 -22.33 -19.79
N PRO A 81 -4.43 -21.15 -19.47
CA PRO A 81 -5.20 -19.92 -19.56
C PRO A 81 -5.54 -19.63 -21.03
N GLY A 82 -6.81 -19.38 -21.30
CA GLY A 82 -7.26 -18.81 -22.57
C GLY A 82 -7.09 -17.28 -22.60
N PRO A 83 -7.46 -16.64 -23.73
CA PRO A 83 -7.36 -15.18 -23.89
C PRO A 83 -8.14 -14.38 -22.84
N ASP A 84 -9.23 -14.96 -22.34
CA ASP A 84 -10.13 -14.34 -21.35
C ASP A 84 -9.88 -14.85 -19.92
N ALA A 85 -8.79 -15.60 -19.70
CA ALA A 85 -8.47 -16.15 -18.38
C ALA A 85 -8.02 -15.04 -17.42
N LEU A 86 -8.56 -15.06 -16.21
CA LEU A 86 -8.05 -14.22 -15.13
C LEU A 86 -6.70 -14.79 -14.66
N LEU A 87 -5.63 -14.06 -14.90
CA LEU A 87 -4.27 -14.41 -14.47
C LEU A 87 -3.88 -13.63 -13.22
N ALA A 88 -2.97 -14.20 -12.44
CA ALA A 88 -2.32 -13.46 -11.37
C ALA A 88 -1.54 -12.27 -11.95
N PRO A 89 -1.46 -11.13 -11.22
CA PRO A 89 -0.59 -10.04 -11.59
C PRO A 89 0.86 -10.52 -11.69
N GLY A 90 1.66 -9.80 -12.47
CA GLY A 90 3.10 -10.06 -12.56
C GLY A 90 3.76 -10.04 -11.19
N TRP A 91 4.75 -10.91 -10.98
CA TRP A 91 5.54 -10.90 -9.75
C TRP A 91 6.32 -9.59 -9.63
N VAL A 92 6.24 -8.96 -8.46
CA VAL A 92 6.96 -7.74 -8.10
C VAL A 92 7.98 -8.05 -7.00
N PRO A 93 9.24 -7.58 -7.05
CA PRO A 93 10.19 -7.75 -5.93
C PRO A 93 9.63 -7.23 -4.61
N TRP A 94 9.97 -7.88 -3.48
CA TRP A 94 9.42 -7.51 -2.17
C TRP A 94 9.70 -6.05 -1.79
N GLN A 95 10.89 -5.55 -2.13
CA GLN A 95 11.32 -4.18 -1.86
C GLN A 95 10.44 -3.14 -2.56
N ASP A 96 9.91 -3.49 -3.74
CA ASP A 96 9.03 -2.62 -4.54
C ASP A 96 7.57 -2.73 -4.09
N ARG A 97 7.27 -3.63 -3.14
CA ARG A 97 5.93 -3.75 -2.54
C ARG A 97 5.79 -2.93 -1.26
N LEU A 98 6.90 -2.54 -0.64
CA LEU A 98 6.88 -1.83 0.64
C LEU A 98 6.11 -0.52 0.55
N GLN A 99 5.18 -0.34 1.49
CA GLN A 99 4.41 0.87 1.67
C GLN A 99 4.83 1.58 2.97
N PRO A 100 4.58 2.91 3.06
CA PRO A 100 4.71 3.62 4.33
C PRO A 100 3.89 2.92 5.43
N GLY A 101 4.56 2.58 6.53
CA GLY A 101 3.93 1.91 7.67
C GLY A 101 4.10 0.38 7.70
N ASP A 102 4.66 -0.24 6.67
CA ASP A 102 4.88 -1.69 6.64
C ASP A 102 5.95 -2.19 7.63
N LEU A 103 6.84 -1.30 8.07
CA LEU A 103 7.91 -1.64 9.00
C LEU A 103 7.41 -1.57 10.45
N GLY A 104 7.58 -2.67 11.17
CA GLY A 104 7.29 -2.82 12.59
C GLY A 104 8.53 -2.85 13.48
N VAL A 105 8.31 -3.20 14.75
CA VAL A 105 9.38 -3.30 15.75
C VAL A 105 10.30 -4.47 15.41
N GLY A 106 11.57 -4.17 15.17
CA GLY A 106 12.61 -5.16 14.88
C GLY A 106 12.86 -5.40 13.39
N ASP A 107 12.06 -4.80 12.50
CA ASP A 107 12.30 -4.89 11.07
C ASP A 107 13.51 -4.04 10.66
N LEU A 108 14.30 -4.58 9.73
CA LEU A 108 15.46 -3.90 9.16
C LEU A 108 15.23 -3.67 7.67
N LEU A 109 14.98 -2.41 7.31
CA LEU A 109 14.96 -2.01 5.91
C LEU A 109 16.39 -1.77 5.42
N LEU A 110 16.79 -2.51 4.38
CA LEU A 110 18.05 -2.28 3.71
C LEU A 110 17.95 -1.05 2.82
N THR A 111 18.78 -0.05 3.10
CA THR A 111 18.89 1.14 2.24
C THR A 111 19.68 0.80 0.98
N PRO A 112 19.13 1.06 -0.22
CA PRO A 112 19.88 0.96 -1.47
C PRO A 112 21.16 1.81 -1.45
N ALA A 113 22.15 1.43 -2.25
CA ALA A 113 23.38 2.20 -2.37
C ALA A 113 23.16 3.54 -3.10
N ASP A 114 22.16 3.56 -3.96
CA ASP A 114 21.73 4.60 -4.90
C ASP A 114 20.37 5.22 -4.49
N ASP A 115 20.11 5.35 -3.20
CA ASP A 115 18.91 6.05 -2.71
C ASP A 115 19.08 7.57 -2.86
N ASP A 116 18.39 8.17 -3.83
CA ASP A 116 18.47 9.60 -4.17
C ASP A 116 18.04 10.52 -3.02
N ARG A 117 17.32 10.00 -2.03
CA ARG A 117 16.93 10.74 -0.81
C ARG A 117 18.10 10.94 0.15
N LEU A 118 19.27 10.36 -0.14
CA LEU A 118 20.46 10.41 0.69
C LEU A 118 21.68 10.90 -0.09
N VAL A 119 22.47 11.77 0.54
CA VAL A 119 23.79 12.19 0.04
C VAL A 119 24.86 11.91 1.09
N PRO A 120 26.14 11.73 0.69
CA PRO A 120 27.22 11.60 1.66
C PRO A 120 27.29 12.81 2.61
N GLY A 121 27.51 12.57 3.90
CA GLY A 121 27.50 13.65 4.90
C GLY A 121 28.61 14.71 4.74
N TYR A 122 29.66 14.40 3.97
CA TYR A 122 30.77 15.30 3.67
C TYR A 122 30.53 16.18 2.43
N THR A 123 29.45 15.96 1.67
CA THR A 123 29.05 16.84 0.57
C THR A 123 28.14 17.95 1.07
N LEU A 124 28.20 19.14 0.46
CA LEU A 124 27.27 20.23 0.74
C LEU A 124 25.85 19.71 0.49
N SER A 125 25.06 19.71 1.55
CA SER A 125 23.74 19.08 1.56
C SER A 125 22.60 20.05 1.22
N ASP A 126 22.94 21.34 1.05
CA ASP A 126 22.02 22.48 0.96
C ASP A 126 21.09 22.61 2.19
N ASP A 127 21.51 22.06 3.35
CA ASP A 127 20.84 22.26 4.63
C ASP A 127 21.78 23.00 5.60
N PRO A 128 21.43 24.23 6.01
CA PRO A 128 22.29 25.02 6.90
C PRO A 128 22.66 24.33 8.21
N ALA A 129 21.75 23.51 8.79
CA ALA A 129 22.03 22.83 10.05
C ALA A 129 22.97 21.64 9.88
N VAL A 130 23.00 21.03 8.69
CA VAL A 130 23.96 19.97 8.36
C VAL A 130 25.31 20.58 8.00
N ASP A 131 25.30 21.59 7.13
CA ASP A 131 26.54 22.21 6.63
C ASP A 131 27.34 22.91 7.75
N GLU A 132 26.68 23.37 8.82
CA GLU A 132 27.33 23.90 10.04
C GLU A 132 28.14 22.83 10.79
N VAL A 133 27.69 21.56 10.79
CA VAL A 133 28.36 20.44 11.50
C VAL A 133 29.22 19.56 10.58
N THR A 134 29.10 19.71 9.25
CA THR A 134 29.88 18.95 8.24
C THR A 134 31.40 19.15 8.39
N TRP A 135 31.85 20.21 9.07
CA TRP A 135 33.27 20.47 9.32
C TRP A 135 33.91 19.63 10.44
N GLU A 136 33.15 18.80 11.17
CA GLU A 136 33.74 17.84 12.11
C GLU A 136 34.18 16.55 11.39
N LEU A 137 35.39 16.60 10.80
CA LEU A 137 36.09 15.46 10.19
C LEU A 137 36.11 14.24 11.14
N GLY A 138 35.15 13.32 10.94
CA GLY A 138 35.07 12.03 11.63
C GLY A 138 33.94 11.85 12.64
N LEU A 139 33.11 12.88 12.90
CA LEU A 139 31.98 12.80 13.84
C LEU A 139 30.60 12.92 13.15
N GLY A 140 30.58 13.24 11.86
CA GLY A 140 29.35 13.37 11.07
C GLY A 140 28.69 12.05 10.68
N ARG A 141 27.41 12.14 10.32
CA ARG A 141 26.65 11.00 9.77
C ARG A 141 27.24 10.56 8.42
N PRO A 142 27.34 9.25 8.12
CA PRO A 142 27.89 8.79 6.83
C PRO A 142 27.03 9.25 5.64
N ARG A 143 25.72 9.37 5.85
CA ARG A 143 24.75 9.93 4.90
C ARG A 143 23.79 10.85 5.63
N VAL A 144 23.37 11.89 4.93
CA VAL A 144 22.36 12.87 5.37
C VAL A 144 21.26 12.92 4.31
N MET A 145 20.10 13.48 4.67
CA MET A 145 19.00 13.60 3.73
C MET A 145 19.38 14.58 2.61
N SER A 146 19.17 14.18 1.36
CA SER A 146 19.36 15.05 0.19
C SER A 146 18.32 16.17 0.17
N LYS A 147 18.51 17.16 -0.69
CA LYS A 147 17.49 18.18 -0.95
C LYS A 147 16.18 17.55 -1.43
N GLU A 148 16.26 16.62 -2.37
CA GLU A 148 15.10 15.89 -2.89
C GLU A 148 14.36 15.12 -1.78
N GLY A 149 15.09 14.40 -0.93
CA GLY A 149 14.47 13.71 0.21
C GLY A 149 13.75 14.67 1.18
N ARG A 150 14.30 15.87 1.39
CA ARG A 150 13.65 16.91 2.21
C ARG A 150 12.40 17.46 1.53
N GLU A 151 12.45 17.72 0.23
CA GLU A 151 11.31 18.20 -0.56
C GLU A 151 10.17 17.18 -0.59
N GLU A 152 10.46 15.90 -0.85
CA GLU A 152 9.46 14.81 -0.77
C GLU A 152 8.84 14.69 0.62
N THR A 153 9.66 14.85 1.66
CA THR A 153 9.19 14.81 3.05
C THR A 153 8.33 16.00 3.39
N ALA A 154 8.73 17.20 2.96
CA ALA A 154 7.94 18.42 3.14
C ALA A 154 6.57 18.27 2.47
N GLN A 155 6.53 17.80 1.22
CA GLN A 155 5.28 17.59 0.50
C GLN A 155 4.38 16.60 1.23
N ARG A 156 4.90 15.41 1.58
CA ARG A 156 4.14 14.38 2.31
C ARG A 156 3.60 14.87 3.65
N TRP A 157 4.38 15.65 4.40
CA TRP A 157 3.94 16.18 5.69
C TRP A 157 2.92 17.30 5.55
N TYR A 158 3.08 18.18 4.56
CA TYR A 158 2.15 19.28 4.30
C TYR A 158 0.79 18.79 3.79
N ASP A 159 0.78 17.74 2.95
CA ASP A 159 -0.45 17.15 2.43
C ASP A 159 -1.10 16.14 3.40
N GLY A 160 -0.42 15.82 4.50
CA GLY A 160 -0.84 14.80 5.46
C GLY A 160 -1.78 15.30 6.55
N ASP A 161 -2.06 14.44 7.53
CA ASP A 161 -2.97 14.74 8.65
C ASP A 161 -2.47 15.83 9.61
N HIS A 162 -1.22 16.26 9.45
CA HIS A 162 -0.59 17.36 10.20
C HIS A 162 -0.30 18.59 9.31
N GLY A 163 -0.91 18.62 8.14
CA GLY A 163 -0.97 19.74 7.21
C GLY A 163 -2.01 20.80 7.58
N PRO A 164 -2.04 21.94 6.88
CA PRO A 164 -3.04 22.97 7.10
C PRO A 164 -4.46 22.55 6.69
N ASP A 165 -4.57 21.67 5.70
CA ASP A 165 -5.85 21.20 5.15
C ASP A 165 -6.41 19.97 5.87
N ALA A 166 -5.69 19.43 6.86
CA ALA A 166 -6.16 18.32 7.68
C ALA A 166 -7.48 18.67 8.38
N ALA A 167 -8.34 17.66 8.61
CA ALA A 167 -9.65 17.88 9.20
C ALA A 167 -9.58 18.57 10.58
N ILE A 168 -8.59 18.22 11.40
CA ILE A 168 -8.34 18.87 12.70
C ILE A 168 -7.95 20.35 12.55
N SER A 169 -7.13 20.67 11.53
CA SER A 169 -6.69 22.03 11.23
C SER A 169 -7.79 22.91 10.66
N SER A 170 -8.65 22.33 9.83
CA SER A 170 -9.86 22.98 9.31
C SER A 170 -10.89 23.25 10.41
N ALA A 171 -10.96 22.40 11.45
CA ALA A 171 -11.86 22.58 12.58
C ALA A 171 -11.33 23.57 13.63
N ALA A 172 -10.02 23.81 13.66
CA ALA A 172 -9.42 24.80 14.55
C ALA A 172 -9.70 26.24 14.08
N PRO A 173 -9.75 27.24 15.00
CA PRO A 173 -9.91 28.63 14.63
C PRO A 173 -8.86 29.08 13.59
N PRO A 174 -9.23 29.86 12.56
CA PRO A 174 -8.28 30.28 11.52
C PRO A 174 -7.05 31.06 12.02
N THR A 175 -7.16 31.70 13.18
CA THR A 175 -6.08 32.44 13.84
C THR A 175 -5.22 31.58 14.77
N ALA A 176 -5.65 30.36 15.08
CA ALA A 176 -4.99 29.44 16.01
C ALA A 176 -4.04 28.50 15.26
N ARG A 177 -3.01 29.07 14.63
CA ARG A 177 -2.04 28.36 13.79
C ARG A 177 -0.74 28.11 14.53
N CYS A 178 -0.07 26.99 14.23
CA CYS A 178 1.14 26.56 14.93
C CYS A 178 2.24 27.64 14.96
N VAL A 179 2.39 28.42 13.89
CA VAL A 179 3.38 29.51 13.79
C VAL A 179 3.22 30.59 14.87
N THR A 180 2.00 30.75 15.42
CA THR A 180 1.72 31.69 16.52
C THR A 180 1.58 31.00 17.88
N CYS A 181 1.68 29.68 17.94
CA CYS A 181 1.45 28.91 19.17
C CYS A 181 2.73 28.83 20.01
N GLY A 182 2.63 29.11 21.32
CA GLY A 182 3.76 29.02 22.25
C GLY A 182 4.31 27.60 22.44
N PHE A 183 3.56 26.55 22.06
CA PHE A 183 3.99 25.15 22.12
C PHE A 183 4.64 24.64 20.83
N TYR A 184 4.81 25.50 19.82
CA TYR A 184 5.45 25.13 18.56
C TYR A 184 6.97 25.17 18.69
N LEU A 185 7.61 24.02 18.53
CA LEU A 185 9.06 23.87 18.56
C LEU A 185 9.59 23.80 17.12
N PRO A 186 10.18 24.87 16.56
CA PRO A 186 10.60 24.88 15.16
C PRO A 186 11.71 23.85 14.91
N LEU A 187 11.64 23.15 13.78
CA LEU A 187 12.73 22.25 13.38
C LEU A 187 14.03 23.03 13.10
N ALA A 188 15.14 22.30 13.01
CA ALA A 188 16.41 22.85 12.57
C ALA A 188 16.49 22.90 11.03
N GLY A 189 17.48 23.64 10.52
CA GLY A 189 17.84 23.58 9.10
C GLY A 189 16.79 24.14 8.15
N ALA A 190 16.77 23.61 6.93
CA ALA A 190 15.88 24.09 5.87
C ALA A 190 14.39 23.87 6.21
N MET A 191 14.07 22.81 6.96
CA MET A 191 12.70 22.45 7.33
C MET A 191 12.05 23.46 8.31
N ARG A 192 12.86 24.25 9.03
CA ARG A 192 12.39 25.25 10.01
C ARG A 192 11.36 26.23 9.44
N GLN A 193 11.46 26.53 8.14
CA GLN A 193 10.62 27.54 7.48
C GLN A 193 9.14 27.14 7.45
N ALA A 194 8.84 25.84 7.44
CA ALA A 194 7.48 25.35 7.26
C ALA A 194 7.05 24.32 8.32
N PHE A 195 7.97 23.78 9.13
CA PHE A 195 7.66 22.69 10.04
C PHE A 195 8.28 22.83 11.43
N GLY A 196 7.59 22.27 12.41
CA GLY A 196 7.98 22.18 13.81
C GLY A 196 7.38 20.93 14.45
N VAL A 197 7.56 20.79 15.76
CA VAL A 197 6.97 19.74 16.58
C VAL A 197 6.02 20.38 17.58
N CYS A 198 4.83 19.81 17.76
CA CYS A 198 3.94 20.22 18.84
C CYS A 198 4.46 19.67 20.17
N GLY A 199 4.65 20.54 21.16
CA GLY A 199 5.04 20.16 22.53
C GLY A 199 3.91 20.29 23.55
N ASN A 200 2.66 20.40 23.11
CA ASN A 200 1.52 20.47 24.02
C ASN A 200 0.98 19.07 24.28
N MET A 201 1.23 18.53 25.48
CA MET A 201 0.76 17.20 25.90
C MET A 201 -0.76 16.98 25.86
N PHE A 202 -1.55 18.06 25.78
CA PHE A 202 -3.00 17.98 25.63
C PHE A 202 -3.46 18.04 24.17
N ALA A 203 -2.58 18.40 23.24
CA ALA A 203 -2.88 18.35 21.82
C ALA A 203 -2.85 16.91 21.31
N PRO A 204 -3.74 16.53 20.37
CA PRO A 204 -3.64 15.24 19.68
C PRO A 204 -2.29 15.03 18.97
N ASP A 205 -1.64 16.13 18.58
CA ASP A 205 -0.39 16.15 17.82
C ASP A 205 0.87 16.22 18.69
N ASP A 206 0.79 16.05 20.01
CA ASP A 206 1.97 16.05 20.89
C ASP A 206 3.08 15.11 20.37
N GLY A 207 4.29 15.64 20.25
CA GLY A 207 5.45 14.92 19.72
C GLY A 207 5.39 14.63 18.21
N ARG A 208 4.42 15.17 17.46
CA ARG A 208 4.31 15.03 16.01
C ARG A 208 4.89 16.24 15.28
N ALA A 209 5.43 15.97 14.10
CA ALA A 209 5.80 17.03 13.17
C ALA A 209 4.53 17.64 12.56
N VAL A 210 4.42 18.96 12.61
CA VAL A 210 3.27 19.74 12.13
C VAL A 210 3.75 20.85 11.20
N SER A 211 2.94 21.18 10.20
CA SER A 211 3.15 22.37 9.38
C SER A 211 2.93 23.64 10.20
N SER A 212 3.59 24.74 9.83
CA SER A 212 3.53 26.01 10.55
C SER A 212 2.13 26.63 10.53
N ASP A 213 1.34 26.33 9.52
CA ASP A 213 -0.06 26.71 9.32
C ASP A 213 -1.05 25.61 9.74
N HIS A 214 -0.61 24.57 10.45
CA HIS A 214 -1.49 23.60 11.09
C HIS A 214 -2.24 24.19 12.30
N GLY A 215 -3.40 23.65 12.64
CA GLY A 215 -4.10 23.93 13.91
C GLY A 215 -4.61 22.66 14.58
N CYS A 216 -4.30 22.47 15.87
CA CYS A 216 -4.72 21.27 16.62
C CYS A 216 -5.92 21.51 17.57
N GLY A 217 -6.38 22.76 17.70
CA GLY A 217 -7.42 23.16 18.66
C GLY A 217 -6.92 23.41 20.09
N ALA A 218 -5.71 22.96 20.45
CA ALA A 218 -5.08 23.19 21.75
C ALA A 218 -4.01 24.31 21.70
N HIS A 219 -4.38 25.45 21.11
CA HIS A 219 -3.49 26.60 20.92
C HIS A 219 -3.22 27.34 22.25
N SER A 220 -2.00 27.86 22.45
CA SER A 220 -1.60 28.52 23.72
C SER A 220 -2.46 29.74 24.07
N GLU A 221 -2.96 30.44 23.03
CA GLU A 221 -3.79 31.64 23.17
C GLU A 221 -5.31 31.35 23.19
N ALA A 222 -5.73 30.09 23.23
CA ALA A 222 -7.13 29.73 23.43
C ALA A 222 -7.49 29.84 24.92
N LEU A 223 -7.63 31.09 25.38
CA LEU A 223 -7.91 31.40 26.78
C LEU A 223 -9.39 31.16 27.09
N ALA A 224 -9.68 30.46 28.18
CA ALA A 224 -11.04 30.34 28.69
C ALA A 224 -11.56 31.73 29.08
N GLU A 225 -12.75 32.09 28.60
CA GLU A 225 -13.47 33.20 29.20
C GLU A 225 -13.76 32.82 30.65
N THR A 226 -13.32 33.65 31.59
CA THR A 226 -13.69 33.49 33.00
C THR A 226 -15.18 33.78 33.10
N ALA A 227 -16.01 32.75 32.91
CA ALA A 227 -17.38 32.78 33.37
C ALA A 227 -17.29 32.95 34.89
N SER A 228 -17.70 34.11 35.40
CA SER A 228 -18.05 34.21 36.81
C SER A 228 -19.10 33.15 37.06
N ALA A 229 -18.76 32.12 37.83
CA ALA A 229 -19.78 31.20 38.30
C ALA A 229 -20.83 32.07 39.00
N GLU A 230 -22.05 32.12 38.46
CA GLU A 230 -23.17 32.60 39.24
C GLU A 230 -23.22 31.69 40.47
N GLU A 231 -22.96 32.25 41.66
CA GLU A 231 -23.19 31.57 42.91
C GLU A 231 -24.65 31.14 42.91
N LEU A 232 -24.89 29.85 42.70
CA LEU A 232 -26.22 29.29 42.87
C LEU A 232 -26.65 29.58 44.32
N PRO A 233 -27.85 30.12 44.54
CA PRO A 233 -28.31 30.40 45.89
C PRO A 233 -28.28 29.10 46.71
N THR A 234 -27.68 29.17 47.90
CA THR A 234 -27.68 28.05 48.86
C THR A 234 -29.11 27.65 49.16
N VAL A 235 -29.51 26.45 48.74
CA VAL A 235 -30.81 25.87 49.07
C VAL A 235 -30.73 25.27 50.47
N TYR A 236 -31.44 25.86 51.43
CA TYR A 236 -31.67 25.27 52.75
C TYR A 236 -32.92 24.38 52.66
N ASP A 237 -32.80 23.12 53.05
CA ASP A 237 -33.96 22.25 53.27
C ASP A 237 -34.43 22.44 54.72
N ASP A 238 -35.48 23.24 54.90
CA ASP A 238 -36.10 23.55 56.18
C ASP A 238 -37.25 22.60 56.54
N GLY A 239 -37.38 21.47 55.82
CA GLY A 239 -38.47 20.51 55.98
C GLY A 239 -38.26 19.36 56.98
N GLU A 240 -37.02 19.04 57.36
CA GLU A 240 -36.75 17.97 58.33
C GLU A 240 -36.60 18.50 59.76
N VAL A 241 -37.64 18.27 60.57
CA VAL A 241 -37.58 18.42 62.02
C VAL A 241 -37.32 17.05 62.62
N GLU A 242 -36.09 16.80 63.09
CA GLU A 242 -35.82 15.65 63.97
C GLU A 242 -36.52 15.88 65.31
N SER A 243 -37.56 15.09 65.60
CA SER A 243 -38.15 15.05 66.93
C SER A 243 -37.21 14.28 67.87
N VAL A 244 -36.66 14.99 68.85
CA VAL A 244 -35.93 14.39 69.96
C VAL A 244 -36.97 13.93 70.99
N ASP A 245 -37.14 12.61 71.15
CA ASP A 245 -37.95 12.05 72.23
C ASP A 245 -37.20 12.20 73.57
N ASP A 246 -37.84 12.85 74.57
CA ASP A 246 -37.38 13.01 75.96
C ASP A 246 -37.46 11.70 76.78
#